data_AF-A0A1Z9SU30-F1
#
_entry.id   AF-A0A1Z9SU30-F1
#
_cell.length_a   1.000
_cell.length_b   1.000
_cell.length_c   1.000
_cell.angle_alpha   90.00
_cell.angle_beta   90.00
_cell.angle_gamma   90.00
#
_symmetry.space_group_name_H-M   'P 1'
#
loop_
_entity.id
_entity.type
_entity.pdbx_description
1 polymer ?
#
loop_
_entity_poly.entity_id
_entity_poly.type
_entity_poly.pdbx_seq_one_letter_code
_entity_poly.pdbx_strand_id
1 'polypeptide(L)'
;MIKTLLIFLFFISSIFPQSEEIELPPDKGVEYKLNDLSGAIFDEVSKEPLEDVNVDLFTGNKVLKHSILTNESGNFSKKNIGYLWKPRIKLTLENYKTKIIPLLPDLLDSLGNIYVEHSIQPLPENERVATLERSTLTKRAEIFFIKGNLFYYLVNKRSAKKIIIKDVKALEIRPQYISMNVNGKTYDISKCYVPQYGRFENLSFILKTLLSEPVFKNSGLPVYIPQHLLEPTVIFGTIFDKNNGAPIPGAEIILSEAWNKPTSFTGNDSLSITKVMPMAEYFSNLDKKNKKEKKFYNFQYNTFKRRVSDEDGRYAFTVNRAGIYQLDINPPGQYADAVRGKPNILVKYGRGGWYKSNFSLSP
;
A
#
# COMPACT_ATOMS: atom_id res chain seq x y z
N MET A 1 12.40 67.98 1.01
CA MET A 1 12.42 67.18 2.27
C MET A 1 10.96 66.95 2.63
N ILE A 2 10.32 65.80 2.48
CA ILE A 2 10.68 64.43 2.87
C ILE A 2 9.96 63.42 1.94
N LYS A 3 10.72 62.36 1.63
CA LYS A 3 10.48 61.11 0.91
C LYS A 3 9.04 60.55 0.86
N THR A 4 8.64 60.31 -0.39
CA THR A 4 7.94 59.14 -0.95
C THR A 4 8.09 57.85 -0.12
N LEU A 5 6.97 57.24 0.27
CA LEU A 5 6.94 55.88 0.83
C LEU A 5 5.97 55.01 0.02
N LEU A 6 6.57 54.12 -0.77
CA LEU A 6 6.02 52.90 -1.34
C LEU A 6 5.54 51.97 -0.22
N ILE A 7 4.27 51.56 -0.20
CA ILE A 7 3.88 50.22 0.28
C ILE A 7 2.81 49.63 -0.66
N PHE A 8 3.31 48.71 -1.47
CA PHE A 8 2.62 47.59 -2.12
C PHE A 8 1.54 46.98 -1.21
N LEU A 9 0.29 46.96 -1.66
CA LEU A 9 -0.69 45.96 -1.21
C LEU A 9 -1.35 45.37 -2.45
N PHE A 10 -0.64 44.37 -2.98
CA PHE A 10 -1.20 43.29 -3.78
C PHE A 10 -2.36 42.65 -2.99
N PHE A 11 -3.60 42.93 -3.39
CA PHE A 11 -4.64 41.92 -3.37
C PHE A 11 -5.09 41.73 -4.81
N ILE A 12 -4.36 40.86 -5.50
CA ILE A 12 -4.89 40.12 -6.65
C ILE A 12 -6.07 39.33 -6.10
N SER A 13 -7.28 39.84 -6.30
CA SER A 13 -8.47 39.01 -6.31
C SER A 13 -8.34 38.08 -7.50
N SER A 14 -7.72 36.92 -7.27
CA SER A 14 -7.85 35.78 -8.14
C SER A 14 -9.33 35.37 -8.13
N ILE A 15 -10.08 35.95 -9.07
CA ILE A 15 -11.38 35.45 -9.49
C ILE A 15 -11.08 34.07 -10.08
N PHE A 16 -11.16 33.04 -9.23
CA PHE A 16 -11.46 31.71 -9.73
C PHE A 16 -12.81 31.83 -10.45
N PRO A 17 -12.93 31.48 -11.74
CA PRO A 17 -14.23 31.23 -12.30
C PRO A 17 -14.78 29.99 -11.59
N GLN A 18 -15.53 30.20 -10.49
CA GLN A 18 -16.54 29.24 -10.11
C GLN A 18 -17.44 29.10 -11.32
N SER A 19 -17.57 27.88 -11.84
CA SER A 19 -18.50 27.56 -12.91
C SER A 19 -19.86 28.17 -12.57
N GLU A 20 -20.29 29.18 -13.34
CA GLU A 20 -21.58 29.84 -13.13
C GLU A 20 -22.67 28.75 -13.12
N GLU A 21 -23.32 28.61 -11.96
CA GLU A 21 -24.41 27.65 -11.79
C GLU A 21 -25.61 28.21 -12.56
N ILE A 22 -25.87 27.67 -13.76
CA ILE A 22 -26.98 28.13 -14.61
C ILE A 22 -28.30 27.77 -13.91
N GLU A 23 -28.88 28.73 -13.19
CA GLU A 23 -30.24 28.62 -12.67
C GLU A 23 -31.23 28.68 -13.84
N LEU A 24 -32.01 27.61 -13.99
CA LEU A 24 -33.02 27.53 -15.02
C LEU A 24 -34.21 28.43 -14.65
N PRO A 25 -34.72 29.23 -15.60
CA PRO A 25 -35.94 30.02 -15.43
C PRO A 25 -37.12 29.18 -14.87
N PRO A 26 -38.04 29.79 -14.10
CA PRO A 26 -39.11 29.07 -13.41
C PRO A 26 -40.03 28.24 -14.33
N ASP A 27 -40.29 28.75 -15.53
CA ASP A 27 -41.11 28.16 -16.59
C ASP A 27 -40.49 26.91 -17.24
N LYS A 28 -39.15 26.78 -17.21
CA LYS A 28 -38.43 25.58 -17.67
C LYS A 28 -38.27 24.51 -16.58
N GLY A 29 -38.90 24.72 -15.43
CA GLY A 29 -38.74 23.92 -14.20
C GLY A 29 -39.78 22.82 -13.98
N VAL A 30 -40.32 22.23 -15.04
CA VAL A 30 -41.39 21.23 -14.95
C VAL A 30 -40.80 19.82 -14.86
N GLU A 31 -41.44 18.95 -14.07
CA GLU A 31 -41.13 17.52 -14.04
C GLU A 31 -41.54 16.86 -15.37
N TYR A 32 -40.63 16.11 -15.99
CA TYR A 32 -40.92 15.39 -17.23
C TYR A 32 -40.36 13.98 -17.19
N LYS A 33 -40.94 13.09 -18.00
CA LYS A 33 -40.49 11.71 -18.13
C LYS A 33 -39.35 11.62 -19.13
N LEU A 34 -38.20 11.13 -18.68
CA LEU A 34 -37.06 10.76 -19.51
C LEU A 34 -37.01 9.23 -19.60
N ASN A 35 -37.16 8.68 -20.80
CA ASN A 35 -37.09 7.23 -21.01
C ASN A 35 -35.62 6.81 -21.06
N ASP A 36 -34.89 7.27 -22.07
CA ASP A 36 -33.48 6.95 -22.28
C ASP A 36 -32.62 8.23 -22.42
N LEU A 37 -31.41 8.18 -21.87
CA LEU A 37 -30.38 9.21 -22.02
C LEU A 37 -29.16 8.58 -22.70
N SER A 38 -28.68 9.18 -23.78
CA SER A 38 -27.48 8.72 -24.48
C SER A 38 -26.67 9.89 -25.00
N GLY A 39 -25.44 9.63 -25.42
CA GLY A 39 -24.59 10.70 -25.93
C GLY A 39 -23.15 10.30 -26.16
N ALA A 40 -22.36 11.28 -26.62
CA ALA A 40 -20.94 11.16 -26.86
C ALA A 40 -20.18 12.35 -26.23
N ILE A 41 -19.07 12.06 -25.56
CA ILE A 41 -18.21 13.07 -24.93
C ILE A 41 -16.87 13.14 -25.65
N PHE A 42 -16.41 14.36 -25.91
CA PHE A 42 -15.18 14.63 -26.65
C PHE A 42 -14.24 15.55 -25.86
N ASP A 43 -12.95 15.50 -26.18
CA ASP A 43 -11.99 16.50 -25.75
C ASP A 43 -12.21 17.80 -26.54
N GLU A 44 -12.23 18.94 -25.85
CA GLU A 44 -12.54 20.21 -26.49
C GLU A 44 -11.45 20.69 -27.45
N VAL A 45 -10.19 20.28 -27.26
CA VAL A 45 -9.03 20.74 -28.03
C VAL A 45 -8.76 19.83 -29.22
N SER A 46 -8.54 18.54 -28.97
CA SER A 46 -8.23 17.51 -29.96
C SER A 46 -9.47 17.04 -30.73
N LYS A 47 -10.68 17.23 -30.18
CA LYS A 47 -11.95 16.69 -30.71
C LYS A 47 -12.01 15.16 -30.74
N GLU A 48 -11.10 14.47 -30.05
CA GLU A 48 -11.11 13.02 -29.92
C GLU A 48 -12.18 12.59 -28.90
N PRO A 49 -12.78 11.40 -29.07
CA PRO A 49 -13.70 10.83 -28.09
C PRO A 49 -12.99 10.56 -26.76
N LEU A 50 -13.67 10.77 -25.64
CA LEU A 50 -13.12 10.58 -24.29
C LEU A 50 -13.73 9.36 -23.59
N GLU A 51 -12.88 8.38 -23.30
CA GLU A 51 -13.20 7.21 -22.48
C GLU A 51 -13.23 7.56 -20.98
N ASP A 52 -13.98 6.78 -20.19
CA ASP A 52 -14.03 6.84 -18.72
C ASP A 52 -14.49 8.18 -18.13
N VAL A 53 -15.15 9.02 -18.94
CA VAL A 53 -15.82 10.23 -18.42
C VAL A 53 -16.99 9.78 -17.58
N ASN A 54 -17.01 10.20 -16.31
CA ASN A 54 -18.16 9.97 -15.44
C ASN A 54 -19.28 10.95 -15.78
N VAL A 55 -20.42 10.40 -16.18
CA VAL A 55 -21.66 11.08 -16.54
C VAL A 55 -22.69 10.85 -15.43
N ASP A 56 -22.77 11.80 -14.51
CA ASP A 56 -23.67 11.75 -13.37
C ASP A 56 -24.97 12.51 -13.66
N LEU A 57 -26.10 11.83 -13.61
CA LEU A 57 -27.43 12.42 -13.76
C LEU A 57 -28.01 12.82 -12.40
N PHE A 58 -28.26 14.10 -12.20
CA PHE A 58 -28.84 14.69 -11.01
C PHE A 58 -30.25 15.21 -11.25
N THR A 59 -31.08 15.21 -10.21
CA THR A 59 -32.30 16.04 -10.17
C THR A 59 -31.97 17.47 -9.73
N GLY A 60 -32.92 18.39 -9.89
CA GLY A 60 -32.75 19.79 -9.46
C GLY A 60 -32.47 19.96 -7.97
N ASN A 61 -32.85 18.99 -7.12
CA ASN A 61 -32.49 18.95 -5.70
C ASN A 61 -31.09 18.37 -5.45
N LYS A 62 -30.24 18.28 -6.49
CA LYS A 62 -28.88 17.74 -6.44
C LYS A 62 -28.81 16.28 -5.97
N VAL A 63 -29.90 15.52 -6.13
CA VAL A 63 -29.93 14.08 -5.83
C VAL A 63 -29.42 13.32 -7.04
N LEU A 64 -28.34 12.55 -6.86
CA LEU A 64 -27.80 11.65 -7.88
C LEU A 64 -28.82 10.54 -8.16
N LYS A 65 -29.17 10.36 -9.44
CA LYS A 65 -30.07 9.30 -9.89
C LYS A 65 -29.31 8.17 -10.56
N HIS A 66 -28.40 8.52 -11.46
CA HIS A 66 -27.60 7.56 -12.22
C HIS A 66 -26.19 8.09 -12.42
N SER A 67 -25.26 7.16 -12.61
CA SER A 67 -23.85 7.41 -12.91
C SER A 67 -23.45 6.37 -13.97
N ILE A 68 -22.86 6.82 -15.07
CA ILE A 68 -22.44 6.00 -16.22
C ILE A 68 -21.07 6.49 -16.68
N LEU A 69 -20.21 5.57 -17.11
CA LEU A 69 -18.93 5.90 -17.76
C LEU A 69 -19.07 5.84 -19.28
N THR A 70 -18.37 6.72 -19.99
CA THR A 70 -18.19 6.60 -21.44
C THR A 70 -17.28 5.42 -21.78
N ASN A 71 -17.52 4.79 -22.93
CA ASN A 71 -16.67 3.71 -23.45
C ASN A 71 -15.47 4.27 -24.26
N GLU A 72 -14.65 3.37 -24.83
CA GLU A 72 -13.51 3.69 -25.72
C GLU A 72 -13.84 4.64 -26.89
N SER A 73 -15.11 4.65 -27.33
CA SER A 73 -15.58 5.55 -28.40
C SER A 73 -16.21 6.84 -27.88
N GLY A 74 -16.09 7.13 -26.58
CA GLY A 74 -16.65 8.30 -25.92
C GLY A 74 -18.16 8.25 -25.70
N ASN A 75 -18.81 7.12 -26.00
CA ASN A 75 -20.26 6.99 -25.99
C ASN A 75 -20.78 6.48 -24.64
N PHE A 76 -21.97 6.94 -24.25
CA PHE A 76 -22.69 6.45 -23.07
C PHE A 76 -24.19 6.28 -23.37
N SER A 77 -24.84 5.38 -22.63
CA SER A 77 -26.29 5.19 -22.72
C SER A 77 -26.86 4.68 -21.40
N LYS A 78 -28.01 5.21 -21.01
CA LYS A 78 -28.79 4.79 -19.86
C LYS A 78 -30.25 4.71 -20.25
N LYS A 79 -30.84 3.53 -20.02
CA LYS A 79 -32.26 3.27 -20.27
C LYS A 79 -33.09 3.26 -19.01
N ASN A 80 -34.40 3.42 -19.16
CA ASN A 80 -35.42 3.30 -18.10
C ASN A 80 -35.18 4.26 -16.93
N ILE A 81 -35.10 5.57 -17.19
CA ILE A 81 -34.78 6.58 -16.18
C ILE A 81 -36.03 6.99 -15.36
N GLY A 82 -37.10 7.43 -16.02
CA GLY A 82 -38.35 7.85 -15.39
C GLY A 82 -38.50 9.37 -15.24
N TYR A 83 -39.30 9.79 -14.27
CA TYR A 83 -39.64 11.20 -14.06
C TYR A 83 -38.54 11.95 -13.31
N LEU A 84 -38.16 13.11 -13.83
CA LEU A 84 -37.13 13.96 -13.25
C LEU A 84 -37.57 15.42 -13.22
N TRP A 85 -37.32 16.07 -12.09
CA TRP A 85 -37.47 17.51 -11.92
C TRP A 85 -36.13 18.22 -12.14
N LYS A 86 -36.10 19.20 -13.05
CA LYS A 86 -34.91 20.00 -13.44
C LYS A 86 -33.62 19.16 -13.57
N PRO A 87 -33.61 18.08 -14.36
CA PRO A 87 -32.44 17.21 -14.44
C PRO A 87 -31.21 17.90 -15.04
N ARG A 88 -30.03 17.48 -14.58
CA ARG A 88 -28.73 17.96 -15.07
C ARG A 88 -27.75 16.79 -15.16
N ILE A 89 -26.90 16.79 -16.16
CA ILE A 89 -25.73 15.91 -16.20
C ILE A 89 -24.50 16.67 -15.72
N LYS A 90 -23.66 16.00 -14.94
CA LYS A 90 -22.35 16.47 -14.54
C LYS A 90 -21.32 15.54 -15.17
N LEU A 91 -20.43 16.13 -15.96
CA LEU A 91 -19.33 15.45 -16.62
C LEU A 91 -18.05 15.68 -15.81
N THR A 92 -17.38 14.59 -15.42
CA THR A 92 -16.13 14.64 -14.68
C THR A 92 -15.14 13.61 -15.21
N LEU A 93 -13.92 14.05 -15.49
CA LEU A 93 -12.78 13.21 -15.85
C LEU A 93 -11.53 13.83 -15.20
N GLU A 94 -10.58 13.00 -14.78
CA GLU A 94 -9.31 13.47 -14.21
C GLU A 94 -8.58 14.37 -15.21
N ASN A 95 -8.01 15.49 -14.76
CA ASN A 95 -7.35 16.49 -15.60
C ASN A 95 -8.26 17.28 -16.55
N TYR A 96 -9.58 17.24 -16.35
CA TYR A 96 -10.55 18.06 -17.09
C TYR A 96 -11.36 18.97 -16.16
N LYS A 97 -11.83 20.10 -16.70
CA LYS A 97 -12.79 20.96 -16.03
C LYS A 97 -14.13 20.23 -15.93
N THR A 98 -14.72 20.25 -14.74
CA THR A 98 -16.09 19.76 -14.54
C THR A 98 -17.05 20.59 -15.38
N LYS A 99 -17.97 19.91 -16.09
CA LYS A 99 -19.02 20.57 -16.89
C LYS A 99 -20.39 20.11 -16.42
N ILE A 100 -21.28 21.05 -16.16
CA ILE A 100 -22.66 20.79 -15.73
C ILE A 100 -23.60 21.26 -16.83
N ILE A 101 -24.55 20.42 -17.22
CA ILE A 101 -25.40 20.65 -18.38
C ILE A 101 -26.84 20.35 -18.00
N PRO A 102 -27.76 21.33 -18.13
CA PRO A 102 -29.17 21.09 -17.89
C PRO A 102 -29.78 20.25 -19.01
N LEU A 103 -30.60 19.27 -18.64
CA LEU A 103 -31.42 18.53 -19.59
C LEU A 103 -32.79 19.21 -19.65
N LEU A 104 -33.03 19.97 -20.72
CA LEU A 104 -34.28 20.69 -20.93
C LEU A 104 -35.35 19.80 -21.57
N PRO A 105 -36.65 20.02 -21.28
CA PRO A 105 -37.74 19.29 -21.93
C PRO A 105 -37.70 19.38 -23.46
N ASP A 106 -37.25 20.51 -24.01
CA ASP A 106 -37.16 20.74 -25.46
C ASP A 106 -36.15 19.81 -26.17
N LEU A 107 -35.29 19.11 -25.40
CA LEU A 107 -34.35 18.11 -25.93
C LEU A 107 -34.98 16.73 -26.10
N LEU A 108 -36.20 16.52 -25.62
CA LEU A 108 -36.89 15.24 -25.75
C LEU A 108 -37.28 14.99 -27.21
N ASP A 109 -36.95 13.81 -27.71
CA ASP A 109 -37.51 13.31 -28.96
C ASP A 109 -38.99 12.89 -28.78
N SER A 110 -39.63 12.49 -29.88
CA SER A 110 -41.03 12.02 -29.87
C SER A 110 -41.27 10.76 -29.03
N LEU A 111 -40.20 10.05 -28.65
CA LEU A 111 -40.22 8.85 -27.82
C LEU A 111 -39.82 9.15 -26.36
N GLY A 112 -39.55 10.42 -26.01
CA GLY A 112 -39.15 10.84 -24.66
C GLY A 112 -37.69 10.50 -24.31
N ASN A 113 -36.80 10.38 -25.29
CA ASN A 113 -35.37 10.18 -25.08
C ASN A 113 -34.59 11.48 -25.28
N ILE A 114 -33.40 11.55 -24.69
CA ILE A 114 -32.45 12.63 -24.92
C ILE A 114 -31.13 12.06 -25.44
N TYR A 115 -30.62 12.66 -26.51
CA TYR A 115 -29.26 12.46 -27.01
C TYR A 115 -28.46 13.75 -26.86
N VAL A 116 -27.25 13.67 -26.29
CA VAL A 116 -26.37 14.83 -26.08
C VAL A 116 -24.96 14.60 -26.56
N GLU A 117 -24.36 15.61 -27.18
CA GLU A 117 -22.94 15.63 -27.53
C GLU A 117 -22.27 16.84 -26.91
N HIS A 118 -21.21 16.59 -26.14
CA HIS A 118 -20.53 17.66 -25.43
C HIS A 118 -19.03 17.45 -25.40
N SER A 119 -18.30 18.55 -25.54
CA SER A 119 -16.87 18.58 -25.26
C SER A 119 -16.60 19.06 -23.83
N ILE A 120 -15.56 18.52 -23.19
CA ILE A 120 -15.03 19.00 -21.91
C ILE A 120 -13.60 19.53 -22.09
N GLN A 121 -13.29 20.62 -21.38
CA GLN A 121 -12.00 21.30 -21.50
C GLN A 121 -10.95 20.62 -20.61
N PRO A 122 -9.77 20.26 -21.12
CA PRO A 122 -8.68 19.81 -20.25
C PRO A 122 -8.17 20.97 -19.38
N LEU A 123 -7.70 20.65 -18.17
CA LEU A 123 -7.07 21.62 -17.27
C LEU A 123 -5.76 22.16 -17.86
N PRO A 124 -5.31 23.36 -17.45
CA PRO A 124 -3.96 23.84 -17.76
C PRO A 124 -2.88 22.85 -17.28
N GLU A 125 -1.77 22.72 -18.02
CA GLU A 125 -0.72 21.72 -17.74
C GLU A 125 -0.16 21.80 -16.30
N ASN A 126 -0.03 23.01 -15.76
CA ASN A 126 0.42 23.28 -14.39
C ASN A 126 -0.58 22.85 -13.29
N GLU A 127 -1.83 22.55 -13.65
CA GLU A 127 -2.89 22.10 -12.74
C GLU A 127 -3.22 20.60 -12.92
N ARG A 128 -2.65 19.95 -13.93
CA ARG A 128 -2.87 18.52 -14.18
C ARG A 128 -2.13 17.68 -13.15
N VAL A 129 -2.82 16.70 -12.59
CA VAL A 129 -2.20 15.60 -11.87
C VAL A 129 -1.50 14.72 -12.90
N ALA A 130 -0.22 14.44 -12.68
CA ALA A 130 0.52 13.52 -13.54
C ALA A 130 -0.20 12.17 -13.57
N THR A 131 -0.58 11.72 -14.77
CA THR A 131 -1.13 10.38 -14.97
C THR A 131 -0.14 9.36 -14.43
N LEU A 132 -0.52 8.67 -13.36
CA LEU A 132 0.27 7.56 -12.84
C LEU A 132 0.20 6.44 -13.87
N GLU A 133 1.24 6.33 -14.71
CA GLU A 133 1.37 5.21 -15.64
C GLU A 133 1.09 3.90 -14.90
N ARG A 134 0.14 3.12 -15.41
CA ARG A 134 -0.18 1.80 -14.85
C ARG A 134 1.12 1.01 -14.79
N SER A 135 1.56 0.67 -13.58
CA SER A 135 2.87 0.05 -13.39
C SER A 135 2.96 -1.23 -14.22
N THR A 136 3.96 -1.29 -15.10
CA THR A 136 4.19 -2.45 -15.97
C THR A 136 4.41 -3.71 -15.14
N LEU A 137 4.14 -4.88 -15.73
CA LEU A 137 4.41 -6.18 -15.09
C LEU A 137 5.85 -6.25 -14.56
N THR A 138 6.81 -5.72 -15.31
CA THR A 138 8.22 -5.62 -14.94
C THR A 138 8.44 -4.73 -13.71
N LYS A 139 7.92 -3.49 -13.71
CA LYS A 139 8.00 -2.58 -12.56
C LYS A 139 7.34 -3.21 -11.31
N ARG A 140 6.18 -3.87 -11.46
CA ARG A 140 5.51 -4.55 -10.34
C ARG A 140 6.31 -5.72 -9.78
N ALA A 141 6.95 -6.51 -10.64
CA ALA A 141 7.77 -7.62 -10.20
C ALA A 141 9.01 -7.15 -9.42
N GLU A 142 9.64 -6.06 -9.86
CA GLU A 142 10.83 -5.50 -9.21
C GLU A 142 10.56 -4.97 -7.79
N ILE A 143 9.34 -4.50 -7.49
CA ILE A 143 8.95 -4.03 -6.14
C ILE A 143 9.18 -5.11 -5.07
N PHE A 144 9.05 -6.38 -5.42
CA PHE A 144 9.27 -7.49 -4.49
C PHE A 144 10.76 -7.79 -4.25
N PHE A 145 11.67 -7.18 -5.01
CA PHE A 145 13.11 -7.40 -4.94
C PHE A 145 13.84 -6.14 -4.45
N ILE A 146 13.60 -5.79 -3.20
CA ILE A 146 14.25 -4.65 -2.55
C ILE A 146 15.76 -4.95 -2.39
N LYS A 147 16.63 -4.05 -2.87
CA LYS A 147 18.08 -4.17 -2.68
C LYS A 147 18.43 -4.26 -1.19
N GLY A 148 19.34 -5.16 -0.84
CA GLY A 148 19.71 -5.50 0.53
C GLY A 148 18.81 -6.55 1.19
N ASN A 149 17.60 -6.80 0.67
CA ASN A 149 16.76 -7.90 1.13
C ASN A 149 17.16 -9.22 0.47
N LEU A 150 16.41 -10.28 0.75
CA LEU A 150 16.62 -11.60 0.18
C LEU A 150 15.33 -12.20 -0.35
N PHE A 151 15.50 -13.18 -1.23
CA PHE A 151 14.44 -14.07 -1.68
C PHE A 151 14.98 -15.51 -1.69
N TYR A 152 14.06 -16.47 -1.80
CA TYR A 152 14.41 -17.88 -1.96
C TYR A 152 14.11 -18.33 -3.38
N TYR A 153 15.07 -19.01 -4.01
CA TYR A 153 14.88 -19.69 -5.28
C TYR A 153 14.74 -21.19 -5.05
N LEU A 154 13.59 -21.76 -5.41
CA LEU A 154 13.33 -23.19 -5.25
C LEU A 154 14.03 -23.98 -6.36
N VAL A 155 15.10 -24.69 -6.00
CA VAL A 155 15.88 -25.51 -6.95
C VAL A 155 15.09 -26.77 -7.31
N ASN A 156 14.48 -27.40 -6.29
CA ASN A 156 13.60 -28.54 -6.41
C ASN A 156 12.67 -28.63 -5.18
N LYS A 157 11.76 -29.60 -5.14
CA LYS A 157 10.79 -29.79 -4.03
C LYS A 157 11.43 -30.00 -2.65
N ARG A 158 12.73 -30.27 -2.57
CA ARG A 158 13.47 -30.58 -1.33
C ARG A 158 14.57 -29.57 -1.01
N SER A 159 14.81 -28.57 -1.85
CA SER A 159 15.93 -27.64 -1.68
C SER A 159 15.62 -26.27 -2.26
N ALA A 160 15.95 -25.24 -1.49
CA ALA A 160 15.87 -23.86 -1.90
C ALA A 160 17.18 -23.13 -1.60
N LYS A 161 17.53 -22.18 -2.47
CA LYS A 161 18.71 -21.34 -2.34
C LYS A 161 18.30 -19.95 -1.86
N LYS A 162 18.90 -19.50 -0.77
CA LYS A 162 18.80 -18.11 -0.29
C LYS A 162 19.67 -17.21 -1.16
N ILE A 163 19.12 -16.08 -1.62
CA ILE A 163 19.85 -15.12 -2.45
C ILE A 163 19.63 -13.72 -1.89
N ILE A 164 20.73 -13.03 -1.57
CA ILE A 164 20.72 -11.62 -1.16
C ILE A 164 20.71 -10.75 -2.42
N ILE A 165 19.81 -9.78 -2.48
CA ILE A 165 19.57 -8.93 -3.64
C ILE A 165 20.55 -7.76 -3.58
N LYS A 166 21.49 -7.69 -4.53
CA LYS A 166 22.36 -6.54 -4.73
C LYS A 166 21.82 -5.67 -5.86
N ASP A 167 21.45 -6.32 -6.96
CA ASP A 167 20.87 -5.69 -8.14
C ASP A 167 19.76 -6.57 -8.71
N VAL A 168 18.73 -5.92 -9.27
CA VAL A 168 17.58 -6.59 -9.87
C VAL A 168 17.12 -5.86 -11.12
N LYS A 169 16.69 -6.64 -12.11
CA LYS A 169 15.96 -6.17 -13.29
C LYS A 169 14.99 -7.24 -13.76
N ALA A 170 13.74 -6.89 -13.99
CA ALA A 170 12.78 -7.77 -14.65
C ALA A 170 13.00 -7.71 -16.17
N LEU A 171 13.04 -8.89 -16.80
CA LEU A 171 13.21 -9.06 -18.24
C LEU A 171 11.92 -9.67 -18.80
N GLU A 172 11.25 -8.96 -19.68
CA GLU A 172 10.13 -9.51 -20.43
C GLU A 172 10.69 -10.37 -21.57
N ILE A 173 10.40 -11.67 -21.55
CA ILE A 173 10.90 -12.63 -22.53
C ILE A 173 9.91 -12.74 -23.71
N ARG A 174 8.62 -12.60 -23.41
CA ARG A 174 7.50 -12.59 -24.36
C ARG A 174 6.33 -11.83 -23.70
N PRO A 175 5.30 -11.40 -24.44
CA PRO A 175 4.25 -10.53 -23.92
C PRO A 175 3.66 -11.05 -22.59
N GLN A 176 3.70 -10.19 -21.57
CA GLN A 176 3.23 -10.45 -20.20
C GLN A 176 3.83 -11.72 -19.56
N TYR A 177 5.06 -12.05 -19.93
CA TYR A 177 5.83 -13.14 -19.35
C TYR A 177 7.25 -12.67 -19.06
N ILE A 178 7.64 -12.72 -17.78
CA ILE A 178 8.90 -12.15 -17.31
C ILE A 178 9.80 -13.19 -16.65
N SER A 179 11.10 -12.87 -16.57
CA SER A 179 12.07 -13.50 -15.68
C SER A 179 12.83 -12.44 -14.90
N MET A 180 13.36 -12.80 -13.74
CA MET A 180 14.11 -11.87 -12.90
C MET A 180 15.61 -12.06 -13.11
N ASN A 181 16.30 -11.03 -13.58
CA ASN A 181 17.75 -10.98 -13.50
C ASN A 181 18.14 -10.40 -12.13
N VAL A 182 18.73 -11.22 -11.27
CA VAL A 182 19.20 -10.80 -9.94
C VAL A 182 20.68 -11.11 -9.82
N ASN A 183 21.48 -10.10 -9.46
CA ASN A 183 22.94 -10.19 -9.35
C ASN A 183 23.61 -10.78 -10.61
N GLY A 184 23.11 -10.46 -11.81
CA GLY A 184 23.64 -10.95 -13.08
C GLY A 184 23.19 -12.36 -13.47
N LYS A 185 22.30 -13.00 -12.70
CA LYS A 185 21.76 -14.32 -13.02
C LYS A 185 20.24 -14.27 -13.24
N THR A 186 19.77 -14.92 -14.29
CA THR A 186 18.34 -15.02 -14.62
C THR A 186 17.67 -16.13 -13.82
N TYR A 187 16.49 -15.82 -13.26
CA TYR A 187 15.65 -16.69 -12.47
C TYR A 187 14.22 -16.71 -13.02
N ASP A 188 13.68 -17.92 -13.12
CA ASP A 188 12.27 -18.16 -13.43
C ASP A 188 11.38 -17.73 -12.25
N ILE A 189 10.42 -16.85 -12.53
CA ILE A 189 9.45 -16.32 -11.55
C ILE A 189 8.61 -17.41 -10.88
N SER A 190 8.41 -18.56 -11.53
CA SER A 190 7.67 -19.69 -10.98
C SER A 190 8.39 -20.35 -9.80
N LYS A 191 9.70 -20.11 -9.66
CA LYS A 191 10.55 -20.67 -8.60
C LYS A 191 11.03 -19.62 -7.61
N CYS A 192 10.69 -18.35 -7.82
CA CYS A 192 11.05 -17.24 -6.96
C CYS A 192 10.02 -17.09 -5.83
N TYR A 193 10.49 -17.13 -4.60
CA TYR A 193 9.69 -16.89 -3.40
C TYR A 193 10.17 -15.64 -2.68
N VAL A 194 9.30 -14.65 -2.58
CA VAL A 194 9.57 -13.31 -2.04
C VAL A 194 8.86 -13.12 -0.69
N PRO A 195 9.39 -12.29 0.22
CA PRO A 195 8.79 -12.10 1.53
C PRO A 195 7.40 -11.43 1.42
N GLN A 196 6.38 -12.04 2.02
CA GLN A 196 5.00 -11.57 2.11
C GLN A 196 4.42 -11.91 3.49
N TYR A 197 4.04 -10.90 4.26
CA TYR A 197 3.42 -11.06 5.59
C TYR A 197 4.16 -12.05 6.53
N GLY A 198 5.49 -12.08 6.42
CA GLY A 198 6.40 -12.93 7.19
C GLY A 198 6.57 -14.37 6.68
N ARG A 199 5.90 -14.75 5.59
CA ARG A 199 6.17 -15.98 4.83
C ARG A 199 6.89 -15.64 3.53
N PHE A 200 7.30 -16.66 2.79
CA PHE A 200 7.85 -16.51 1.45
C PHE A 200 6.84 -17.08 0.45
N GLU A 201 6.28 -16.19 -0.38
CA GLU A 201 5.21 -16.48 -1.33
C GLU A 201 5.73 -16.46 -2.76
N ASN A 202 5.17 -17.31 -3.60
CA ASN A 202 5.59 -17.47 -4.98
C ASN A 202 5.26 -16.23 -5.83
N LEU A 203 6.27 -15.69 -6.51
CA LEU A 203 6.13 -14.48 -7.31
C LEU A 203 5.12 -14.63 -8.45
N SER A 204 5.12 -15.77 -9.15
CA SER A 204 4.18 -16.02 -10.25
C SER A 204 2.72 -16.14 -9.76
N PHE A 205 2.51 -16.55 -8.51
CA PHE A 205 1.18 -16.55 -7.90
C PHE A 205 0.72 -15.14 -7.55
N ILE A 206 1.60 -14.30 -7.01
CA ILE A 206 1.33 -12.89 -6.70
C ILE A 206 0.94 -12.12 -7.98
N LEU A 207 1.67 -12.37 -9.07
CA LEU A 207 1.48 -11.67 -10.35
C LEU A 207 0.44 -12.33 -11.27
N LYS A 208 -0.30 -13.35 -10.81
CA LYS A 208 -1.15 -14.20 -11.67
C LYS A 208 -2.19 -13.46 -12.52
N THR A 209 -2.66 -12.29 -12.09
CA THR A 209 -3.65 -11.49 -12.83
C THR A 209 -3.04 -10.62 -13.93
N LEU A 210 -1.71 -10.52 -13.96
CA LEU A 210 -0.94 -9.70 -14.88
C LEU A 210 -0.13 -10.53 -15.87
N LEU A 211 -0.11 -11.86 -15.71
CA LEU A 211 0.57 -12.80 -16.59
C LEU A 211 -0.40 -13.29 -17.67
N SER A 212 0.05 -13.36 -18.92
CA SER A 212 -0.78 -13.90 -20.02
C SER A 212 -1.03 -15.40 -19.89
N GLU A 213 -0.18 -16.13 -19.17
CA GLU A 213 -0.30 -17.58 -18.97
C GLU A 213 -0.41 -17.91 -17.48
N PRO A 214 -1.08 -19.02 -17.12
CA PRO A 214 -1.18 -19.49 -15.73
C PRO A 214 0.11 -20.18 -15.28
N VAL A 215 1.24 -19.45 -15.34
CA VAL A 215 2.61 -19.93 -15.06
C VAL A 215 2.66 -20.68 -13.71
N PHE A 216 2.02 -20.13 -12.68
CA PHE A 216 1.96 -20.77 -11.37
C PHE A 216 1.22 -22.11 -11.39
N LYS A 217 0.03 -22.17 -12.00
CA LYS A 217 -0.79 -23.40 -12.06
C LYS A 217 -0.04 -24.53 -12.76
N ASN A 218 0.65 -24.20 -13.85
CA ASN A 218 1.43 -25.14 -14.64
C ASN A 218 2.70 -25.62 -13.91
N SER A 219 3.23 -24.83 -12.98
CA SER A 219 4.46 -25.19 -12.24
C SER A 219 4.26 -26.35 -11.24
N GLY A 220 3.05 -26.55 -10.73
CA GLY A 220 2.78 -27.54 -9.67
C GLY A 220 3.53 -27.28 -8.35
N LEU A 221 4.00 -26.05 -8.14
CA LEU A 221 4.75 -25.62 -6.96
C LEU A 221 3.82 -25.06 -5.87
N PRO A 222 4.22 -25.13 -4.58
CA PRO A 222 3.39 -24.61 -3.50
C PRO A 222 3.35 -23.07 -3.53
N VAL A 223 2.22 -22.48 -3.10
CA VAL A 223 2.07 -21.01 -3.00
C VAL A 223 3.10 -20.43 -2.03
N TYR A 224 3.30 -21.08 -0.89
CA TYR A 224 4.31 -20.72 0.09
C TYR A 224 5.40 -21.77 0.15
N ILE A 225 6.65 -21.33 0.26
CA ILE A 225 7.75 -22.27 0.46
C ILE A 225 7.60 -22.98 1.83
N PRO A 226 7.81 -24.30 1.90
CA PRO A 226 7.80 -25.02 3.16
C PRO A 226 8.86 -24.50 4.15
N GLN A 227 8.50 -24.34 5.42
CA GLN A 227 9.40 -23.79 6.44
C GLN A 227 10.69 -24.59 6.62
N HIS A 228 10.65 -25.91 6.42
CA HIS A 228 11.84 -26.76 6.56
C HIS A 228 12.94 -26.46 5.52
N LEU A 229 12.59 -25.80 4.41
CA LEU A 229 13.52 -25.34 3.37
C LEU A 229 14.11 -23.96 3.64
N LEU A 230 13.56 -23.23 4.62
CA LEU A 230 14.04 -21.91 5.01
C LEU A 230 15.18 -22.03 6.02
N GLU A 231 16.12 -21.10 5.95
CA GLU A 231 17.16 -20.95 6.97
C GLU A 231 16.55 -20.50 8.31
N PRO A 232 17.25 -20.72 9.44
CA PRO A 232 16.88 -20.14 10.73
C PRO A 232 16.59 -18.64 10.65
N THR A 233 15.62 -18.18 11.42
CA THR A 233 15.34 -16.76 11.57
C THR A 233 16.53 -16.06 12.23
N VAL A 234 16.89 -14.86 11.75
CA VAL A 234 17.99 -14.06 12.29
C VAL A 234 17.46 -12.86 13.06
N ILE A 235 17.90 -12.70 14.31
CA ILE A 235 17.75 -11.47 15.10
C ILE A 235 19.10 -10.79 15.10
N PHE A 236 19.18 -9.54 14.63
CA PHE A 236 20.45 -8.83 14.49
C PHE A 236 20.31 -7.36 14.81
N GLY A 237 21.43 -6.67 14.99
CA GLY A 237 21.43 -5.24 15.18
C GLY A 237 22.81 -4.68 15.38
N THR A 238 22.84 -3.39 15.70
CA THR A 238 24.06 -2.65 16.02
C THR A 238 23.86 -1.92 17.34
N ILE A 239 24.94 -1.87 18.13
CA ILE A 239 25.05 -1.11 19.37
C ILE A 239 25.87 0.13 19.06
N PHE A 240 25.33 1.30 19.40
CA PHE A 240 25.99 2.58 19.15
C PHE A 240 25.91 3.52 20.34
N ASP A 241 26.88 4.41 20.42
CA ASP A 241 26.96 5.49 21.39
C ASP A 241 25.87 6.53 21.09
N LYS A 242 25.08 6.86 22.09
CA LYS A 242 23.95 7.79 21.98
C LYS A 242 24.39 9.21 21.59
N ASN A 243 25.58 9.62 22.01
CA ASN A 243 26.05 10.99 21.86
C ASN A 243 26.64 11.26 20.47
N ASN A 244 27.40 10.31 19.94
CA ASN A 244 28.14 10.49 18.67
C ASN A 244 27.71 9.50 17.56
N GLY A 245 26.87 8.52 17.86
CA GLY A 245 26.41 7.50 16.91
C GLY A 245 27.48 6.47 16.51
N ALA A 246 28.66 6.51 17.12
CA ALA A 246 29.75 5.58 16.84
C ALA A 246 29.39 4.15 17.30
N PRO A 247 29.81 3.10 16.56
CA PRO A 247 29.58 1.73 16.98
C PRO A 247 30.32 1.41 18.29
N ILE A 248 29.70 0.59 19.15
CA ILE A 248 30.29 0.15 20.42
C ILE A 248 30.67 -1.33 20.32
N PRO A 249 31.96 -1.65 20.19
CA PRO A 249 32.45 -3.02 20.27
C PRO A 249 32.49 -3.53 21.71
N GLY A 250 32.48 -4.85 21.88
CA GLY A 250 32.69 -5.48 23.19
C GLY A 250 31.48 -5.47 24.14
N ALA A 251 30.33 -4.97 23.71
CA ALA A 251 29.10 -5.07 24.48
C ALA A 251 28.58 -6.50 24.42
N GLU A 252 28.11 -7.03 25.55
CA GLU A 252 27.57 -8.39 25.62
C GLU A 252 26.05 -8.34 25.46
N ILE A 253 25.53 -9.16 24.53
CA ILE A 253 24.11 -9.31 24.24
C ILE A 253 23.68 -10.72 24.64
N ILE A 254 22.58 -10.81 25.37
CA ILE A 254 21.99 -12.05 25.82
C ILE A 254 20.57 -12.15 25.24
N LEU A 255 20.31 -13.23 24.52
CA LEU A 255 18.98 -13.56 24.00
C LEU A 255 18.30 -14.59 24.91
N SER A 256 17.12 -14.25 25.40
CA SER A 256 16.26 -15.08 26.24
C SER A 256 14.91 -15.36 25.55
N GLU A 257 14.28 -16.49 25.84
CA GLU A 257 12.96 -16.89 25.29
C GLU A 257 11.89 -16.85 26.39
N ALA A 258 10.69 -16.33 26.09
CA ALA A 258 9.58 -16.29 27.05
C ALA A 258 8.95 -17.67 27.25
N TRP A 259 8.77 -18.11 28.50
CA TRP A 259 8.11 -19.37 28.83
C TRP A 259 6.60 -19.13 29.00
N ASN A 260 5.86 -19.14 27.90
CA ASN A 260 4.40 -19.26 27.93
C ASN A 260 3.89 -19.89 26.63
N LYS A 261 3.77 -21.23 26.66
CA LYS A 261 3.14 -22.19 25.71
C LYS A 261 3.47 -21.99 24.22
N PRO A 262 3.62 -23.07 23.43
CA PRO A 262 3.85 -22.90 22.00
C PRO A 262 2.65 -22.13 21.44
N THR A 263 2.85 -20.88 21.03
CA THR A 263 2.06 -20.34 19.94
C THR A 263 2.53 -21.08 18.70
N SER A 264 2.15 -22.36 18.61
CA SER A 264 2.13 -23.08 17.37
C SER A 264 1.13 -22.33 16.49
N PHE A 265 1.62 -21.28 15.83
CA PHE A 265 0.94 -20.68 14.68
C PHE A 265 0.95 -21.76 13.60
N THR A 266 0.00 -22.69 13.70
CA THR A 266 -0.29 -23.60 12.61
C THR A 266 -0.81 -22.71 11.49
N GLY A 267 -0.22 -22.82 10.30
CA GLY A 267 -0.46 -21.90 9.18
C GLY A 267 -1.88 -21.88 8.60
N ASN A 268 -2.88 -22.37 9.34
CA ASN A 268 -4.31 -22.34 9.06
C ASN A 268 -5.08 -21.40 9.99
N ASP A 269 -4.46 -20.81 11.02
CA ASP A 269 -5.09 -19.75 11.80
C ASP A 269 -5.08 -18.46 10.97
N SER A 270 -6.04 -18.38 10.04
CA SER A 270 -6.55 -17.09 9.60
C SER A 270 -6.84 -16.30 10.87
N LEU A 271 -6.26 -15.10 10.95
CA LEU A 271 -6.62 -14.11 11.96
C LEU A 271 -8.14 -13.94 11.95
N SER A 272 -8.86 -14.70 12.78
CA SER A 272 -9.96 -14.10 13.48
C SER A 272 -9.29 -13.00 14.28
N ILE A 273 -9.63 -11.76 13.93
CA ILE A 273 -9.40 -10.59 14.76
C ILE A 273 -10.02 -10.93 16.12
N THR A 274 -9.26 -11.58 16.98
CA THR A 274 -9.47 -11.51 18.42
C THR A 274 -8.96 -10.13 18.77
N LYS A 275 -9.88 -9.17 18.61
CA LYS A 275 -9.85 -7.79 19.12
C LYS A 275 -8.43 -7.35 19.50
N VAL A 276 -7.77 -6.64 18.58
CA VAL A 276 -6.73 -5.70 19.00
C VAL A 276 -7.43 -4.75 19.97
N MET A 277 -7.25 -4.96 21.28
CA MET A 277 -7.72 -4.01 22.28
C MET A 277 -7.02 -2.69 21.96
N PRO A 278 -7.78 -1.60 21.71
CA PRO A 278 -7.20 -0.28 21.57
C PRO A 278 -6.34 0.00 22.81
N MET A 279 -5.18 0.64 22.62
CA MET A 279 -4.24 0.93 23.71
C MET A 279 -4.91 1.65 24.90
N ALA A 280 -5.97 2.43 24.64
CA ALA A 280 -6.81 3.06 25.65
C ALA A 280 -7.61 2.07 26.53
N GLU A 281 -8.07 0.93 25.99
CA GLU A 281 -8.72 -0.15 26.74
C GLU A 281 -7.72 -0.95 27.60
N TYR A 282 -6.44 -0.99 27.21
CA TYR A 282 -5.38 -1.60 28.02
C TYR A 282 -5.06 -0.74 29.26
N PHE A 283 -4.99 0.59 29.10
CA PHE A 283 -4.70 1.51 30.20
C PHE A 283 -5.88 1.74 31.16
N SER A 284 -7.13 1.72 30.68
CA SER A 284 -8.31 1.85 31.55
C SER A 284 -8.53 0.64 32.47
N ASN A 285 -7.95 -0.51 32.13
CA ASN A 285 -8.00 -1.71 32.96
C ASN A 285 -6.89 -1.78 34.03
N LEU A 286 -5.90 -0.89 33.99
CA LEU A 286 -4.84 -0.77 35.01
C LEU A 286 -5.31 -0.01 36.27
N ASP A 287 -6.34 0.83 36.16
CA ASP A 287 -6.82 1.69 37.25
C ASP A 287 -7.76 1.01 38.26
N LYS A 288 -8.11 -0.26 38.04
CA LYS A 288 -8.88 -1.04 39.02
C LYS A 288 -7.97 -1.52 40.15
N LYS A 289 -7.76 -0.62 41.13
CA LYS A 289 -7.18 -0.89 42.45
C LYS A 289 -7.64 -2.26 42.98
N ASN A 290 -6.67 -3.07 43.43
CA ASN A 290 -6.82 -4.35 44.14
C ASN A 290 -6.81 -5.66 43.33
N LYS A 291 -5.85 -5.86 42.43
CA LYS A 291 -5.32 -7.22 42.18
C LYS A 291 -3.80 -7.23 42.23
N LYS A 292 -3.29 -8.00 43.20
CA LYS A 292 -1.89 -8.42 43.35
C LYS A 292 -1.18 -8.51 42.00
N GLU A 293 -0.03 -7.87 41.90
CA GLU A 293 0.91 -7.91 40.78
C GLU A 293 0.90 -9.28 40.08
N LYS A 294 0.18 -9.36 38.96
CA LYS A 294 0.34 -10.49 38.04
C LYS A 294 1.61 -10.23 37.26
N LYS A 295 2.70 -10.79 37.81
CA LYS A 295 4.03 -10.83 37.21
C LYS A 295 3.95 -11.00 35.70
N PHE A 296 4.60 -10.07 35.02
CA PHE A 296 5.01 -10.11 33.62
C PHE A 296 5.55 -11.50 33.26
N TYR A 297 5.36 -11.92 32.00
CA TYR A 297 5.85 -13.16 31.39
C TYR A 297 6.95 -13.86 32.21
N ASN A 298 6.71 -15.10 32.65
CA ASN A 298 7.76 -15.91 33.26
C ASN A 298 8.76 -16.30 32.16
N PHE A 299 9.82 -15.50 31.98
CA PHE A 299 10.98 -15.90 31.18
C PHE A 299 11.76 -16.96 31.99
N GLN A 300 11.71 -18.22 31.55
CA GLN A 300 12.67 -19.23 31.99
C GLN A 300 13.75 -19.35 30.93
N TYR A 301 14.98 -19.10 31.37
CA TYR A 301 16.17 -18.99 30.55
C TYR A 301 16.71 -20.34 30.06
N ASN A 302 15.92 -21.08 29.28
CA ASN A 302 16.29 -22.46 28.97
C ASN A 302 17.37 -22.57 27.86
N THR A 303 17.69 -21.48 27.15
CA THR A 303 18.88 -21.36 26.30
C THR A 303 19.36 -19.91 26.26
N PHE A 304 20.28 -19.54 27.14
CA PHE A 304 21.00 -18.27 26.98
C PHE A 304 21.88 -18.36 25.73
N LYS A 305 21.52 -17.64 24.67
CA LYS A 305 22.50 -17.35 23.62
C LYS A 305 23.16 -16.05 23.97
N ARG A 306 24.48 -16.06 24.03
CA ARG A 306 25.30 -14.91 24.36
C ARG A 306 26.20 -14.59 23.18
N ARG A 307 26.30 -13.31 22.84
CA ARG A 307 27.19 -12.78 21.81
C ARG A 307 27.84 -11.52 22.32
N VAL A 308 29.02 -11.22 21.79
CA VAL A 308 29.71 -9.95 22.00
C VAL A 308 29.63 -9.18 20.68
N SER A 309 29.38 -7.87 20.74
CA SER A 309 29.37 -7.04 19.54
C SER A 309 30.76 -6.99 18.89
N ASP A 310 30.79 -7.03 17.56
CA ASP A 310 32.02 -6.95 16.77
C ASP A 310 32.61 -5.53 16.76
N GLU A 311 33.72 -5.32 16.04
CA GLU A 311 34.41 -4.04 15.88
C GLU A 311 33.50 -2.90 15.37
N ASP A 312 32.45 -3.26 14.61
CA ASP A 312 31.44 -2.34 14.08
C ASP A 312 30.18 -2.31 14.97
N GLY A 313 30.24 -2.83 16.19
CA GLY A 313 29.15 -2.86 17.16
C GLY A 313 28.00 -3.80 16.78
N ARG A 314 28.19 -4.70 15.80
CA ARG A 314 27.14 -5.57 15.25
C ARG A 314 27.03 -6.87 16.03
N TYR A 315 25.80 -7.40 16.08
CA TYR A 315 25.52 -8.71 16.66
C TYR A 315 24.44 -9.44 15.86
N ALA A 316 24.44 -10.78 15.95
CA ALA A 316 23.42 -11.62 15.33
C ALA A 316 23.17 -12.94 16.09
N PHE A 317 21.91 -13.33 16.19
CA PHE A 317 21.43 -14.59 16.72
C PHE A 317 20.60 -15.32 15.68
N THR A 318 20.75 -16.64 15.63
CA THR A 318 19.83 -17.51 14.89
C THR A 318 18.82 -18.13 15.84
N VAL A 319 17.55 -18.15 15.47
CA VAL A 319 16.46 -18.80 16.21
C VAL A 319 15.70 -19.72 15.27
N ASN A 320 15.22 -20.84 15.80
CA ASN A 320 14.57 -21.90 15.02
C ASN A 320 13.08 -22.04 15.32
N ARG A 321 12.55 -21.26 16.27
CA ARG A 321 11.18 -21.37 16.76
C ARG A 321 10.50 -20.00 16.75
N ALA A 322 9.20 -20.01 16.45
CA ALA A 322 8.36 -18.86 16.71
C ALA A 322 8.21 -18.67 18.22
N GLY A 323 8.09 -17.41 18.66
CA GLY A 323 8.04 -17.09 20.08
C GLY A 323 8.36 -15.63 20.37
N ILE A 324 8.30 -15.26 21.64
CA ILE A 324 8.73 -13.94 22.11
C ILE A 324 10.14 -14.10 22.66
N TYR A 325 11.07 -13.36 22.08
CA TYR A 325 12.47 -13.32 22.50
C TYR A 325 12.76 -11.97 23.15
N GLN A 326 13.52 -11.98 24.24
CA GLN A 326 13.96 -10.78 24.94
C GLN A 326 15.47 -10.63 24.76
N LEU A 327 15.91 -9.41 24.47
CA LEU A 327 17.33 -9.07 24.42
C LEU A 327 17.72 -8.28 25.67
N ASP A 328 18.78 -8.74 26.32
CA ASP A 328 19.44 -8.06 27.43
C ASP A 328 20.84 -7.63 26.99
N ILE A 329 21.27 -6.45 27.44
CA ILE A 329 22.61 -5.93 27.14
C ILE A 329 23.38 -5.67 28.43
N ASN A 330 24.62 -6.13 28.45
CA ASN A 330 25.63 -5.74 29.41
C ASN A 330 26.61 -4.81 28.70
N PRO A 331 26.58 -3.49 29.00
CA PRO A 331 27.45 -2.52 28.33
C PRO A 331 28.92 -2.69 28.76
N PRO A 332 29.88 -2.37 27.88
CA PRO A 332 31.30 -2.38 28.22
C PRO A 332 31.63 -1.16 29.10
N GLY A 333 32.66 -1.29 29.96
CA GLY A 333 32.83 -0.51 31.20
C GLY A 333 32.50 0.99 31.20
N GLN A 334 32.89 1.75 30.18
CA GLN A 334 32.62 3.20 30.12
C GLN A 334 31.19 3.55 29.71
N TYR A 335 30.33 2.56 29.44
CA TYR A 335 28.96 2.77 29.00
C TYR A 335 27.97 2.27 30.05
N ALA A 336 26.91 3.03 30.26
CA ALA A 336 25.74 2.63 31.00
C ALA A 336 24.59 2.33 30.03
N ASP A 337 23.70 1.41 30.44
CA ASP A 337 22.49 1.12 29.69
C ASP A 337 21.57 2.34 29.71
N ALA A 338 21.39 2.97 28.54
CA ALA A 338 20.48 4.10 28.39
C ALA A 338 19.01 3.65 28.28
N VAL A 339 18.77 2.36 28.01
CA VAL A 339 17.42 1.83 27.73
C VAL A 339 16.83 1.27 29.02
N ARG A 340 15.91 2.04 29.61
CA ARG A 340 15.03 1.55 30.69
C ARG A 340 14.01 0.56 30.11
N GLY A 341 14.43 -0.64 29.72
CA GLY A 341 13.55 -1.69 29.23
C GLY A 341 14.24 -2.72 28.33
N LYS A 342 14.04 -3.99 28.65
CA LYS A 342 14.52 -5.14 27.87
C LYS A 342 13.59 -5.39 26.67
N PRO A 343 13.99 -5.09 25.42
CA PRO A 343 13.08 -5.19 24.28
C PRO A 343 12.65 -6.63 24.00
N ASN A 344 11.37 -6.78 23.67
CA ASN A 344 10.77 -8.05 23.26
C ASN A 344 10.56 -8.07 21.75
N ILE A 345 10.99 -9.15 21.10
CA ILE A 345 10.86 -9.40 19.67
C ILE A 345 9.89 -10.57 19.49
N LEU A 346 8.77 -10.29 18.82
CA LEU A 346 7.84 -11.33 18.41
C LEU A 346 8.30 -11.95 17.09
N VAL A 347 8.86 -13.16 17.18
CA VAL A 347 9.20 -13.98 16.03
C VAL A 347 7.97 -14.81 15.66
N LYS A 348 7.32 -14.44 14.55
CA LYS A 348 6.12 -15.14 14.06
C LYS A 348 6.44 -16.50 13.44
N TYR A 349 7.62 -16.60 12.82
CA TYR A 349 8.08 -17.80 12.12
C TYR A 349 9.50 -18.13 12.54
N GLY A 350 9.73 -19.37 12.97
CA GLY A 350 11.04 -19.82 13.42
C GLY A 350 12.09 -19.93 12.31
N ARG A 351 11.71 -19.75 11.04
CA ARG A 351 12.60 -19.83 9.90
C ARG A 351 12.27 -18.78 8.84
N GLY A 352 13.29 -18.24 8.20
CA GLY A 352 13.23 -17.27 7.11
C GLY A 352 13.06 -15.81 7.54
N GLY A 353 12.82 -15.53 8.82
CA GLY A 353 12.63 -14.17 9.33
C GLY A 353 13.94 -13.40 9.55
N TRP A 354 13.85 -12.08 9.47
CA TRP A 354 14.93 -11.15 9.82
C TRP A 354 14.37 -10.04 10.69
N TYR A 355 14.91 -9.89 11.90
CA TYR A 355 14.43 -8.94 12.89
C TYR A 355 15.60 -8.05 13.33
N LYS A 356 15.52 -6.76 12.99
CA LYS A 356 16.52 -5.77 13.40
C LYS A 356 16.15 -5.19 14.77
N SER A 357 17.10 -5.17 15.69
CA SER A 357 16.97 -4.53 17.00
C SER A 357 18.25 -3.78 17.34
N ASN A 358 18.22 -2.46 17.21
CA ASN A 358 19.38 -1.64 17.54
C ASN A 358 19.33 -1.19 19.00
N PHE A 359 20.51 -0.92 19.57
CA PHE A 359 20.63 -0.38 20.91
C PHE A 359 21.50 0.86 20.91
N SER A 360 21.13 1.80 21.78
CA SER A 360 21.88 3.01 22.03
C SER A 360 22.31 3.01 23.49
N LEU A 361 23.59 3.17 23.75
CA LEU A 361 24.15 3.24 25.10
C LEU A 361 24.66 4.66 25.39
N SER A 362 24.58 5.07 26.64
CA SER A 362 25.16 6.35 27.08
C SER A 362 26.55 6.08 27.65
N PRO A 363 27.59 6.84 27.28
CA PRO A 363 28.86 6.83 27.99
C PRO A 363 28.73 7.43 29.41
#